data_AF-W1J9Q3-F1
#
_entry.id   AF-W1J9Q3-F1
#
_cell.length_a   1.000
_cell.length_b   1.000
_cell.length_c   1.000
_cell.angle_alpha   90.00
_cell.angle_beta   90.00
_cell.angle_gamma   90.00
#
_symmetry.space_group_name_H-M   'P 1'
#
loop_
_entity.id
_entity.type
_entity.pdbx_description
1 polymer ?
#
loop_
_entity_poly.entity_id
_entity_poly.type
_entity_poly.pdbx_seq_one_letter_code
_entity_poly.pdbx_strand_id
1 'polypeptide(L)' 'MIEGIAKLKEKLNPESMQVVFKDQGFADCIVKTNAIQILKQYGINDVKSI' A
#
# COMPACT_ATOMS: atom_id res chain seq x y z
N MET A 1 9.26 -4.24 -4.63
CA MET A 1 8.09 -3.59 -5.27
C MET A 1 7.30 -2.69 -4.32
N ILE A 2 7.09 -3.04 -3.05
CA ILE A 2 6.32 -2.21 -2.09
C ILE A 2 7.13 -1.02 -1.54
N GLU A 3 8.46 -1.14 -1.43
CA GLU A 3 9.35 -0.04 -1.03
C GLU A 3 9.21 1.22 -1.90
N GLY A 4 8.80 1.08 -3.17
CA GLY A 4 8.53 2.23 -4.04
C GLY A 4 7.36 3.08 -3.56
N ILE A 5 6.31 2.44 -3.01
CA ILE A 5 5.13 3.13 -2.47
C ILE A 5 5.49 3.83 -1.15
N ALA A 6 6.31 3.19 -0.32
CA ALA A 6 6.81 3.78 0.92
C ALA A 6 7.66 5.03 0.66
N LYS A 7 8.63 4.95 -0.27
CA LYS A 7 9.43 6.10 -0.71
C LYS A 7 8.58 7.20 -1.34
N LEU A 8 7.52 6.86 -2.07
CA LEU A 8 6.58 7.84 -2.61
C LEU A 8 5.84 8.60 -1.51
N LYS A 9 5.43 7.93 -0.42
CA LYS A 9 4.81 8.61 0.73
C LYS A 9 5.76 9.63 1.36
N GLU A 10 7.01 9.24 1.63
CA GLU A 10 8.00 10.16 2.18
C GLU A 10 8.28 11.33 1.25
N LYS A 11 8.32 11.09 -0.06
CA LYS A 11 8.64 12.12 -1.05
C LYS A 11 7.48 13.08 -1.32
N LEU A 12 6.24 12.61 -1.25
CA LEU A 12 5.03 13.41 -1.52
C LEU A 12 4.43 14.02 -0.25
N ASN A 13 4.75 13.46 0.92
CA ASN A 13 4.24 13.81 2.25
C ASN A 13 2.76 14.26 2.24
N PRO A 14 1.84 13.45 1.69
CA PRO A 14 0.45 13.87 1.50
C PRO A 14 -0.28 13.97 2.84
N GLU A 15 -1.20 14.93 2.93
CA GLU A 15 -2.05 15.13 4.12
C GLU A 15 -2.94 13.90 4.42
N SER A 16 -3.32 13.16 3.37
CA SER A 16 -3.99 11.86 3.49
C SER A 16 -3.57 10.94 2.34
N MET A 17 -3.30 9.67 2.64
CA MET A 17 -2.88 8.67 1.67
C MET A 17 -3.79 7.44 1.74
N GLN A 18 -4.41 7.11 0.61
CA GLN A 18 -5.26 5.94 0.45
C GLN A 18 -4.67 5.02 -0.63
N VAL A 19 -4.61 3.73 -0.34
CA VAL A 19 -4.13 2.72 -1.29
C VAL A 19 -5.29 1.81 -1.70
N VAL A 20 -5.57 1.76 -3.00
CA VAL A 20 -6.62 0.89 -3.56
C VAL A 20 -5.97 -0.23 -4.35
N PHE A 21 -6.22 -1.46 -3.94
CA PHE A 21 -5.79 -2.65 -4.63
C PHE A 21 -6.94 -3.20 -5.48
N LYS A 22 -6.69 -3.41 -6.77
CA LYS A 22 -7.60 -4.20 -7.62
C LYS A 22 -7.31 -5.67 -7.41
N ASP A 23 -8.34 -6.46 -7.13
CA ASP A 23 -8.19 -7.89 -6.84
C ASP A 23 -7.61 -8.66 -8.05
N GLN A 24 -7.90 -8.20 -9.28
CA GLN A 24 -7.30 -8.74 -10.51
C GLN A 24 -5.82 -8.40 -10.71
N GLY A 25 -5.25 -7.47 -9.93
CA GLY A 25 -3.85 -7.04 -10.05
C GLY A 25 -2.89 -7.79 -9.14
N PHE A 26 -3.39 -8.58 -8.19
CA PHE A 26 -2.57 -9.35 -7.24
C PHE A 26 -2.64 -10.82 -7.61
N ALA A 27 -1.58 -11.31 -8.25
CA ALA A 27 -1.44 -12.73 -8.58
C ALA A 27 -1.42 -13.62 -7.32
N ASP A 28 -1.09 -13.07 -6.14
CA ASP A 28 -0.92 -13.86 -4.93
C ASP A 28 -1.32 -13.13 -3.63
N CYS A 29 -2.05 -13.85 -2.77
CA CYS A 29 -2.54 -13.38 -1.48
C CYS A 29 -1.41 -13.02 -0.51
N ILE A 30 -0.22 -13.62 -0.71
CA ILE A 30 0.99 -13.33 0.08
C ILE A 30 1.50 -11.91 -0.19
N VAL A 31 1.43 -11.45 -1.45
CA VAL A 31 1.87 -10.10 -1.84
C VAL A 31 0.92 -9.04 -1.28
N LYS A 32 -0.39 -9.33 -1.25
CA LYS A 32 -1.42 -8.46 -0.65
C LYS A 32 -1.19 -8.29 0.85
N THR A 33 -0.95 -9.39 1.57
CA THR A 33 -0.68 -9.37 3.01
C THR A 33 0.60 -8.60 3.35
N ASN A 34 1.68 -8.83 2.60
CA ASN A 34 2.94 -8.11 2.77
C ASN A 34 2.77 -6.61 2.48
N ALA A 35 2.05 -6.25 1.42
CA ALA A 35 1.80 -4.86 1.07
C ALA A 35 1.02 -4.14 2.19
N ILE A 36 -0.05 -4.74 2.71
CA ILE A 36 -0.82 -4.16 3.81
C ILE A 36 0.03 -3.99 5.07
N GLN A 37 0.86 -4.98 5.42
CA GLN A 37 1.77 -4.90 6.55
C GLN A 37 2.74 -3.73 6.43
N ILE A 38 3.40 -3.61 5.27
CA ILE A 38 4.36 -2.52 5.01
C ILE A 38 3.64 -1.17 5.07
N LEU A 39 2.51 -1.02 4.38
CA LEU A 39 1.74 0.22 4.37
C LEU A 39 1.34 0.68 5.78
N LYS A 40 0.93 -0.26 6.65
CA LYS A 40 0.66 0.02 8.07
C LYS A 40 1.89 0.49 8.83
N GLN A 41 3.06 -0.08 8.59
CA GLN A 41 4.32 0.40 9.21
C GLN A 41 4.66 1.84 8.83
N TYR A 42 4.23 2.27 7.64
CA TYR A 42 4.35 3.66 7.19
C TYR A 42 3.16 4.54 7.60
N GLY A 43 2.23 4.06 8.44
CA GLY A 43 1.04 4.81 8.89
C GLY A 43 -0.02 4.98 7.80
N ILE A 44 -0.06 4.10 6.81
CA ILE A 44 -1.12 4.04 5.79
C ILE A 44 -2.09 2.95 6.22
N ASN A 45 -3.15 3.37 6.92
CA ASN A 45 -4.20 2.46 7.38
C ASN A 45 -5.38 2.37 6.40
N ASP A 46 -5.54 3.36 5.51
CA ASP A 46 -6.66 3.39 4.56
C ASP A 46 -6.31 2.59 3.31
N VAL A 47 -6.57 1.29 3.38
CA VAL A 47 -6.31 0.33 2.30
C VAL A 47 -7.63 -0.31 1.88
N LYS A 48 -8.03 -0.10 0.63
CA LYS A 48 -9.24 -0.71 0.05
C LYS A 48 -8.88 -1.77 -0.98
N SER A 49 -9.69 -2.81 -1.07
CA SER A 49 -9.66 -3.77 -2.18
C SER A 49 -10.96 -3.67 -2.96
N ILE A 50 -10.86 -3.66 -4.29
CA ILE A 50 -11.99 -3.62 -5.22
C ILE A 50 -11.89 -4.71 -6.29
#